data_AF-A0A937MUU6-F1
#
_entry.id   AF-A0A937MUU6-F1
#
_cell.length_a   1.000
_cell.length_b   1.000
_cell.length_c   1.000
_cell.angle_alpha   90.00
_cell.angle_beta   90.00
_cell.angle_gamma   90.00
#
_symmetry.space_group_name_H-M   'P 1'
#
loop_
_entity.id
_entity.type
_entity.pdbx_description
1 polymer ?
#
loop_
_entity_poly.entity_id
_entity_poly.type
_entity_poly.pdbx_seq_one_letter_code
_entity_poly.pdbx_strand_id
1 'polypeptide(L)'
;MLSLQRTLTQLSSRLGVGWVLVFILLCADVSWGQEAKRPFYEYPGDYRHQVNQLKDDFKVQFGYELLDLELGWKPDEIKELTLAFARLPETFLHIPGVKGFYHLSKLRAAPEGMPVDNIPAATFPGFQTVYRNSHMSYHVEVDDQEPRVEFFNALFYEDREKFQNIVQHEMAHVFDTFQRYLSFSKEWLEISKFSLIHLPALDGRSGDDYLFTALNDPDAGHYAPVSTRQLSTYSRQNPQEDFANSASAYINYPYFRYSHPDRYQFLKNKVFGGREYFPATAMNYQDKVVADFETALTSRDWDGVISIAREVGRDYAPEIESELIGRLEKNLEDSPDSVRDAKLGAATCYFYSPKALKVRRNLIRKKRVPLQTLLEVPRCGLMSRRSFERDFAQWSMRSIYFFKNKGRAQLQFLDPVLPLAGARGFETRYLWRIFYEGSNVHMAEGAHLVEGIRPGSIKIDLEKSVVGTLNLPTGKPLVLELGAERVHPREFKRLNSKPAKIRFVIQPGFNYEARHNPEIKVIYPERPEFEKLN
;
A
#
# COMPACT_ATOMS: atom_id res chain seq x y z
N MET A 1 -37.28 -14.17 32.94
CA MET A 1 -38.60 -14.81 33.06
C MET A 1 -38.71 -15.89 32.00
N LEU A 2 -38.84 -17.16 32.44
CA LEU A 2 -39.45 -18.34 31.80
C LEU A 2 -39.25 -18.54 30.27
N SER A 3 -38.43 -19.49 29.82
CA SER A 3 -38.70 -20.94 29.67
C SER A 3 -39.59 -21.31 28.45
N LEU A 4 -38.97 -22.06 27.52
CA LEU A 4 -39.50 -23.12 26.62
C LEU A 4 -40.70 -22.80 25.71
N GLN A 5 -40.63 -23.14 24.41
CA GLN A 5 -41.06 -24.44 23.86
C GLN A 5 -41.02 -24.49 22.32
N ARG A 6 -40.75 -25.71 21.82
CA ARG A 6 -40.83 -26.16 20.42
C ARG A 6 -42.27 -26.12 19.88
N THR A 7 -42.40 -26.02 18.56
CA THR A 7 -43.42 -26.76 17.81
C THR A 7 -42.89 -27.26 16.46
N LEU A 8 -43.16 -28.53 16.22
CA LEU A 8 -42.94 -29.36 15.03
C LEU A 8 -44.27 -29.46 14.27
N THR A 9 -44.21 -29.53 12.94
CA THR A 9 -45.10 -30.29 12.02
C THR A 9 -44.60 -30.03 10.58
N GLN A 10 -44.58 -30.92 9.59
CA GLN A 10 -44.91 -32.34 9.40
C GLN A 10 -44.35 -32.75 8.01
N LEU A 11 -43.60 -33.86 7.89
CA LEU A 11 -43.92 -35.11 7.16
C LEU A 11 -44.31 -34.97 5.66
N SER A 12 -43.53 -35.48 4.70
CA SER A 12 -43.33 -36.90 4.26
C SER A 12 -43.87 -37.06 2.81
N SER A 13 -43.33 -37.82 1.85
CA SER A 13 -43.01 -39.25 1.91
C SER A 13 -42.45 -39.80 0.57
N ARG A 14 -41.56 -40.82 0.69
CA ARG A 14 -41.40 -42.08 -0.09
C ARG A 14 -40.89 -42.03 -1.56
N LEU A 15 -39.71 -42.61 -1.88
CA LEU A 15 -39.28 -44.05 -2.01
C LEU A 15 -39.65 -44.70 -3.36
N GLY A 16 -38.64 -45.21 -4.11
CA GLY A 16 -38.87 -46.20 -5.18
C GLY A 16 -37.81 -46.34 -6.30
N VAL A 17 -36.72 -47.07 -6.02
CA VAL A 17 -36.01 -48.10 -6.84
C VAL A 17 -36.04 -48.07 -8.39
N GLY A 18 -34.86 -48.20 -9.03
CA GLY A 18 -34.71 -48.75 -10.39
C GLY A 18 -33.30 -48.63 -11.00
N TRP A 19 -32.56 -49.73 -11.04
CA TRP A 19 -31.20 -49.92 -11.60
C TRP A 19 -31.16 -50.03 -13.14
N VAL A 20 -30.01 -49.72 -13.78
CA VAL A 20 -29.21 -50.62 -14.66
C VAL A 20 -27.88 -49.96 -15.09
N LEU A 21 -26.80 -50.73 -14.90
CA LEU A 21 -25.40 -50.57 -15.34
C LEU A 21 -25.18 -50.84 -16.84
N VAL A 22 -24.11 -50.29 -17.43
CA VAL A 22 -23.13 -51.07 -18.21
C VAL A 22 -21.71 -50.48 -18.05
N PHE A 23 -20.78 -51.39 -17.73
CA PHE A 23 -19.33 -51.27 -17.58
C PHE A 23 -18.65 -51.92 -18.81
N ILE A 24 -17.49 -51.41 -19.24
CA ILE A 24 -16.35 -52.15 -19.84
C ILE A 24 -15.11 -51.30 -19.45
N LEU A 25 -14.18 -51.61 -18.54
CA LEU A 25 -13.43 -52.81 -18.15
C LEU A 25 -12.47 -53.34 -19.23
N LEU A 26 -11.19 -52.94 -19.10
CA LEU A 26 -10.04 -53.79 -19.41
C LEU A 26 -9.15 -53.83 -18.15
N CYS A 27 -9.16 -54.99 -17.49
CA CYS A 27 -8.24 -55.35 -16.41
C CYS A 27 -6.86 -55.68 -16.97
N ALA A 28 -5.84 -55.31 -16.22
CA ALA A 28 -4.69 -56.17 -15.99
C ALA A 28 -4.34 -56.07 -14.51
N ASP A 29 -4.48 -57.19 -13.81
CA ASP A 29 -4.12 -57.38 -12.41
C ASP A 29 -2.63 -57.16 -12.19
N VAL A 30 -2.28 -56.29 -11.24
CA VAL A 30 -1.00 -56.37 -10.53
C VAL A 30 -1.25 -56.11 -9.04
N SER A 31 -1.25 -57.21 -8.29
CA SER A 31 -0.70 -57.37 -6.94
C SER A 31 -0.86 -56.20 -5.96
N TRP A 32 -1.64 -56.45 -4.91
CA TRP A 32 -1.65 -55.69 -3.66
C TRP A 32 -0.23 -55.60 -3.06
N GLY A 33 0.44 -54.48 -3.30
CA GLY A 33 1.60 -54.04 -2.52
C GLY A 33 1.11 -53.31 -1.27
N GLN A 34 1.71 -53.63 -0.13
CA GLN A 34 1.55 -52.91 1.14
C GLN A 34 1.45 -51.39 0.92
N GLU A 35 0.50 -50.73 1.59
CA GLU A 35 0.51 -49.27 1.72
C GLU A 35 1.91 -48.84 2.17
N ALA A 36 2.66 -48.24 1.25
CA ALA A 36 3.90 -47.59 1.60
C ALA A 36 3.54 -46.47 2.57
N LYS A 37 3.80 -46.69 3.87
CA LYS A 37 3.84 -45.62 4.86
C LYS A 37 4.65 -44.50 4.24
N ARG A 38 4.02 -43.35 3.99
CA ARG A 38 4.74 -42.15 3.55
C ARG A 38 5.96 -42.03 4.46
N PRO A 39 7.19 -41.92 3.93
CA PRO A 39 8.36 -41.78 4.79
C PRO A 39 8.10 -40.56 5.67
N PHE A 40 8.15 -40.78 6.98
CA PHE A 40 8.30 -39.69 7.93
C PHE A 40 9.60 -39.01 7.52
N TYR A 41 9.53 -37.78 7.03
CA TYR A 41 10.72 -36.97 6.87
C TYR A 41 11.20 -36.62 8.28
N GLU A 42 11.97 -37.52 8.89
CA GLU A 42 12.78 -37.18 10.06
C GLU A 42 13.92 -36.30 9.57
N TYR A 43 13.86 -35.02 9.96
CA TYR A 43 15.00 -34.13 9.81
C TYR A 43 16.18 -34.72 10.60
N PRO A 44 17.33 -35.03 9.97
CA PRO A 44 18.39 -35.84 10.58
C PRO A 44 19.23 -35.12 11.65
N GLY A 45 18.79 -33.96 12.14
CA GLY A 45 19.49 -33.15 13.14
C GLY A 45 18.59 -32.66 14.26
N ASP A 46 19.18 -32.07 15.30
CA ASP A 46 18.42 -31.39 16.35
C ASP A 46 17.93 -30.02 15.81
N TYR A 47 16.73 -30.05 15.24
CA TYR A 47 16.06 -28.89 14.68
C TYR A 47 15.93 -27.75 15.72
N ARG A 48 15.69 -28.09 17.00
CA ARG A 48 15.53 -27.10 18.07
C ARG A 48 16.86 -26.46 18.44
N HIS A 49 17.93 -27.24 18.51
CA HIS A 49 19.27 -26.71 18.71
C HIS A 49 19.66 -25.76 17.58
N GLN A 50 19.41 -26.13 16.31
CA GLN A 50 19.69 -25.27 15.17
C GLN A 50 18.91 -23.94 15.24
N VAL A 51 17.62 -24.00 15.54
CA VAL A 51 16.79 -22.79 15.69
C VAL A 51 17.34 -21.91 16.81
N ASN A 52 17.62 -22.46 17.99
CA ASN A 52 18.15 -21.69 19.12
C ASN A 52 19.50 -21.03 18.77
N GLN A 53 20.41 -21.77 18.14
CA GLN A 53 21.69 -21.22 17.71
C GLN A 53 21.50 -20.04 16.74
N LEU A 54 20.62 -20.18 15.74
CA LEU A 54 20.34 -19.09 14.80
C LEU A 54 19.70 -17.87 15.46
N LYS A 55 18.85 -18.06 16.47
CA LYS A 55 18.27 -16.96 17.26
C LYS A 55 19.33 -16.25 18.10
N ASP A 56 20.22 -17.01 18.72
CA ASP A 56 21.32 -16.46 19.52
C ASP A 56 22.29 -15.68 18.62
N ASP A 57 22.66 -16.23 17.46
CA ASP A 57 23.47 -15.55 16.46
C ASP A 57 22.80 -14.25 15.98
N PHE A 58 21.50 -14.29 15.69
CA PHE A 58 20.73 -13.11 15.30
C PHE A 58 20.72 -12.03 16.39
N LYS A 59 20.53 -12.43 17.65
CA LYS A 59 20.56 -11.54 18.81
C LYS A 59 21.94 -10.91 19.00
N VAL A 60 23.01 -11.71 18.91
CA VAL A 60 24.38 -11.22 19.02
C VAL A 60 24.69 -10.22 17.90
N GLN A 61 24.25 -10.53 16.68
CA GLN A 61 24.56 -9.72 15.50
C GLN A 61 23.77 -8.41 15.42
N PHE A 62 22.49 -8.41 15.79
CA PHE A 62 21.58 -7.27 15.55
C PHE A 62 20.98 -6.65 16.83
N GLY A 63 21.14 -7.32 17.97
CA GLY A 63 20.66 -6.82 19.27
C GLY A 63 19.23 -7.18 19.62
N TYR A 64 18.55 -8.00 18.81
CA TYR A 64 17.12 -8.27 18.94
C TYR A 64 16.83 -9.75 19.14
N GLU A 65 15.87 -10.07 20.00
CA GLU A 65 15.43 -11.44 20.22
C GLU A 65 14.42 -11.89 19.15
N LEU A 66 14.47 -13.16 18.76
CA LEU A 66 13.42 -13.81 17.96
C LEU A 66 12.53 -14.65 18.87
N LEU A 67 11.43 -14.04 19.29
CA LEU A 67 10.55 -14.57 20.33
C LEU A 67 9.51 -15.51 19.70
N ASP A 68 9.35 -16.69 20.30
CA ASP A 68 8.26 -17.61 19.98
C ASP A 68 7.01 -17.18 20.76
N LEU A 69 5.90 -16.94 20.07
CA LEU A 69 4.63 -16.61 20.73
C LEU A 69 3.53 -17.58 20.34
N GLU A 70 2.95 -17.44 19.14
CA GLU A 70 1.97 -18.40 18.63
C GLU A 70 2.64 -19.52 17.82
N LEU A 71 3.68 -19.14 17.07
CA LEU A 71 4.36 -20.00 16.13
C LEU A 71 5.86 -19.97 16.41
N GLY A 72 6.50 -21.13 16.31
CA GLY A 72 7.95 -21.22 16.37
C GLY A 72 8.61 -20.75 15.08
N TRP A 73 9.79 -20.15 15.20
CA TRP A 73 10.62 -19.78 14.05
C TRP A 73 11.22 -21.00 13.35
N LYS A 74 11.29 -20.98 12.01
CA LYS A 74 12.01 -21.98 11.22
C LYS A 74 13.42 -21.51 10.84
N PRO A 75 14.41 -22.41 10.68
CA PRO A 75 15.77 -22.03 10.32
C PRO A 75 15.86 -21.14 9.06
N ASP A 76 15.09 -21.45 8.02
CA ASP A 76 15.15 -20.68 6.77
C ASP A 76 14.48 -19.30 6.90
N GLU A 77 13.46 -19.16 7.76
CA GLU A 77 12.85 -17.87 8.08
C GLU A 77 13.86 -16.96 8.81
N ILE A 78 14.61 -17.51 9.76
CA ILE A 78 15.67 -16.78 10.49
C ILE A 78 16.81 -16.37 9.54
N LYS A 79 17.21 -17.25 8.61
CA LYS A 79 18.25 -16.92 7.62
C LYS A 79 17.80 -15.79 6.69
N GLU A 80 16.58 -15.81 6.17
CA GLU A 80 16.08 -14.74 5.31
C GLU A 80 15.95 -13.42 6.10
N LEU A 81 15.51 -13.47 7.35
CA LEU A 81 15.49 -12.31 8.24
C LEU A 81 16.91 -11.76 8.48
N THR A 82 17.88 -12.62 8.73
CA THR A 82 19.30 -12.26 8.89
C THR A 82 19.83 -11.52 7.66
N LEU A 83 19.49 -11.99 6.44
CA LEU A 83 19.87 -11.32 5.20
C LEU A 83 19.21 -9.94 5.04
N ALA A 84 17.95 -9.79 5.46
CA ALA A 84 17.25 -8.52 5.45
C ALA A 84 17.91 -7.50 6.40
N PHE A 85 18.25 -7.93 7.61
CA PHE A 85 18.88 -7.11 8.66
C PHE A 85 20.33 -6.75 8.34
N ALA A 86 21.11 -7.64 7.71
CA ALA A 86 22.50 -7.36 7.32
C ALA A 86 22.64 -6.14 6.38
N ARG A 87 21.55 -5.77 5.70
CA ARG A 87 21.52 -4.57 4.85
C ARG A 87 21.20 -3.30 5.62
N LEU A 88 20.66 -3.35 6.84
CA LEU A 88 20.42 -2.18 7.67
C LEU A 88 21.77 -1.61 8.19
N PRO A 89 21.90 -0.28 8.36
CA PRO A 89 23.05 0.30 9.04
C PRO A 89 22.90 0.14 10.56
N GLU A 90 24.01 0.37 11.28
CA GLU A 90 24.09 0.21 12.73
C GLU A 90 23.05 1.04 13.51
N THR A 91 22.60 2.16 12.96
CA THR A 91 21.55 3.02 13.55
C THR A 91 20.19 2.33 13.73
N PHE A 92 19.93 1.23 13.02
CA PHE A 92 18.72 0.41 13.16
C PHE A 92 18.93 -0.81 14.06
N LEU A 93 20.14 -1.02 14.55
CA LEU A 93 20.51 -2.17 15.37
C LEU A 93 20.58 -1.73 16.84
N HIS A 94 20.33 -2.66 17.76
CA HIS A 94 20.44 -2.42 19.20
C HIS A 94 19.64 -1.20 19.72
N ILE A 95 18.49 -0.87 19.12
CA ILE A 95 17.65 0.24 19.58
C ILE A 95 17.20 -0.03 21.03
N PRO A 96 17.59 0.80 22.01
CA PRO A 96 17.21 0.58 23.40
C PRO A 96 15.68 0.62 23.56
N GLY A 97 15.12 -0.33 24.30
CA GLY A 97 13.67 -0.43 24.52
C GLY A 97 12.94 -1.32 23.52
N VAL A 98 13.61 -1.79 22.45
CA VAL A 98 13.06 -2.80 21.54
C VAL A 98 13.61 -4.16 21.91
N LYS A 99 12.75 -5.04 22.45
CA LYS A 99 13.18 -6.37 22.89
C LYS A 99 13.45 -7.32 21.72
N GLY A 100 12.57 -7.33 20.73
CA GLY A 100 12.68 -8.28 19.64
C GLY A 100 11.45 -8.39 18.74
N PHE A 101 11.46 -9.44 17.93
CA PHE A 101 10.51 -9.74 16.88
C PHE A 101 9.66 -10.96 17.23
N TYR A 102 8.37 -10.88 16.92
CA TYR A 102 7.41 -11.92 17.24
C TYR A 102 6.91 -12.60 15.98
N HIS A 103 6.77 -13.93 16.02
CA HIS A 103 6.20 -14.72 14.93
C HIS A 103 4.77 -15.16 15.26
N LEU A 104 3.79 -14.65 14.50
CA LEU A 104 2.36 -14.90 14.70
C LEU A 104 1.70 -15.43 13.42
N SER A 105 0.54 -16.08 13.56
CA SER A 105 -0.16 -16.59 12.37
C SER A 105 -0.77 -15.48 11.53
N LYS A 106 -1.36 -14.46 12.19
CA LYS A 106 -2.02 -13.29 11.58
C LYS A 106 -2.25 -12.18 12.60
N LEU A 107 -2.57 -10.98 12.12
CA LEU A 107 -2.96 -9.86 12.96
C LEU A 107 -4.29 -10.16 13.68
N ARG A 108 -4.28 -10.12 15.02
CA ARG A 108 -5.45 -10.49 15.85
C ARG A 108 -6.42 -9.32 16.11
N ALA A 109 -5.95 -8.08 16.01
CA ALA A 109 -6.73 -6.88 16.36
C ALA A 109 -6.69 -5.85 15.23
N ALA A 110 -7.32 -6.15 14.09
CA ALA A 110 -7.58 -5.14 13.08
C ALA A 110 -8.97 -4.50 13.29
N PRO A 111 -9.16 -3.24 12.85
CA PRO A 111 -10.48 -2.65 12.73
C PRO A 111 -11.48 -3.59 12.02
N GLU A 112 -12.71 -3.62 12.53
CA GLU A 112 -13.78 -4.49 12.02
C GLU A 112 -13.94 -4.35 10.50
N GLY A 113 -13.90 -5.47 9.78
CA GLY A 113 -14.03 -5.51 8.32
C GLY A 113 -12.72 -5.37 7.52
N MET A 114 -11.56 -5.22 8.16
CA MET A 114 -10.27 -5.34 7.46
C MET A 114 -9.85 -6.80 7.26
N PRO A 115 -9.51 -7.24 6.03
CA PRO A 115 -8.95 -8.56 5.79
C PRO A 115 -7.55 -8.67 6.44
N VAL A 116 -7.45 -9.42 7.54
CA VAL A 116 -6.20 -9.57 8.31
C VAL A 116 -5.24 -10.62 7.75
N ASP A 117 -5.74 -11.57 6.97
CA ASP A 117 -4.97 -12.74 6.54
C ASP A 117 -3.84 -12.40 5.53
N ASN A 118 -3.86 -11.19 4.97
CA ASN A 118 -2.89 -10.73 3.97
C ASN A 118 -1.90 -9.67 4.49
N ILE A 119 -1.97 -9.33 5.78
CA ILE A 119 -1.05 -8.37 6.41
C ILE A 119 0.25 -9.13 6.72
N PRO A 120 1.41 -8.72 6.18
CA PRO A 120 2.67 -9.44 6.36
C PRO A 120 3.36 -9.10 7.68
N ALA A 121 3.19 -7.88 8.19
CA ALA A 121 3.81 -7.42 9.42
C ALA A 121 3.02 -6.26 10.04
N ALA A 122 3.31 -5.94 11.30
CA ALA A 122 2.84 -4.75 11.99
C ALA A 122 3.87 -4.28 13.03
N THR A 123 4.06 -2.97 13.12
CA THR A 123 4.91 -2.32 14.14
C THR A 123 4.05 -1.69 15.23
N PHE A 124 4.49 -1.83 16.48
CA PHE A 124 3.85 -1.28 17.68
C PHE A 124 4.88 -0.53 18.55
N PRO A 125 4.45 0.46 19.36
CA PRO A 125 3.07 0.94 19.55
C PRO A 125 2.53 1.74 18.35
N GLY A 126 1.20 1.85 18.30
CA GLY A 126 0.53 2.86 17.48
C GLY A 126 0.67 4.26 18.10
N PHE A 127 0.00 5.24 17.48
CA PHE A 127 -0.10 6.59 18.01
C PHE A 127 -1.40 7.24 17.57
N GLN A 128 -1.74 8.33 18.25
CA GLN A 128 -2.82 9.25 17.85
C GLN A 128 -2.31 10.68 17.71
N THR A 129 -2.88 11.43 16.79
CA THR A 129 -2.56 12.83 16.53
C THR A 129 -3.63 13.74 17.13
N VAL A 130 -3.29 14.41 18.22
CA VAL A 130 -4.21 15.25 19.00
C VAL A 130 -3.72 16.69 19.01
N TYR A 131 -4.59 17.63 18.69
CA TYR A 131 -4.36 19.04 18.98
C TYR A 131 -4.98 19.37 20.33
N ARG A 132 -4.14 19.80 21.28
CA ARG A 132 -4.54 20.19 22.62
C ARG A 132 -4.93 21.66 22.63
N ASN A 133 -6.23 21.95 22.74
CA ASN A 133 -6.77 23.30 22.65
C ASN A 133 -6.30 24.18 23.82
N SER A 134 -6.26 23.61 25.02
CA SER A 134 -5.81 24.27 26.25
C SER A 134 -4.37 24.77 26.18
N HIS A 135 -3.51 24.06 25.45
CA HIS A 135 -2.07 24.37 25.31
C HIS A 135 -1.71 24.90 23.93
N MET A 136 -2.67 24.96 23.01
CA MET A 136 -2.47 25.40 21.63
C MET A 136 -1.35 24.62 20.91
N SER A 137 -1.24 23.31 21.16
CA SER A 137 -0.12 22.46 20.74
C SER A 137 -0.56 21.22 19.96
N TYR A 138 0.27 20.78 19.02
CA TYR A 138 0.08 19.55 18.26
C TYR A 138 0.85 18.41 18.91
N HIS A 139 0.18 17.33 19.27
CA HIS A 139 0.76 16.17 19.92
C HIS A 139 0.64 14.92 19.05
N VAL A 140 1.73 14.17 18.92
CA VAL A 140 1.72 12.75 18.56
C VAL A 140 1.82 12.00 19.86
N GLU A 141 0.74 11.36 20.28
CA GLU A 141 0.66 10.62 21.54
C GLU A 141 0.82 9.14 21.26
N VAL A 142 1.91 8.56 21.75
CA VAL A 142 2.29 7.17 21.54
C VAL A 142 1.46 6.27 22.45
N ASP A 143 0.92 5.19 21.90
CA ASP A 143 0.09 4.26 22.67
C ASP A 143 0.92 3.55 23.75
N ASP A 144 0.29 3.28 24.89
CA ASP A 144 0.88 2.50 26.00
C ASP A 144 0.94 1.00 25.66
N GLN A 145 1.88 0.64 24.79
CA GLN A 145 2.17 -0.73 24.41
C GLN A 145 3.68 -0.99 24.36
N GLU A 146 4.07 -2.25 24.56
CA GLU A 146 5.45 -2.68 24.39
C GLU A 146 5.91 -2.50 22.93
N PRO A 147 7.05 -1.81 22.70
CA PRO A 147 7.66 -1.67 21.39
C PRO A 147 8.03 -3.03 20.80
N ARG A 148 7.47 -3.34 19.63
CA ARG A 148 7.73 -4.61 18.96
C ARG A 148 7.34 -4.56 17.50
N VAL A 149 7.89 -5.50 16.74
CA VAL A 149 7.39 -5.82 15.39
C VAL A 149 6.88 -7.25 15.39
N GLU A 150 5.68 -7.41 14.86
CA GLU A 150 5.02 -8.69 14.66
C GLU A 150 5.13 -9.07 13.18
N PHE A 151 5.72 -10.23 12.91
CA PHE A 151 5.77 -10.83 11.57
C PHE A 151 4.75 -11.94 11.46
N PHE A 152 3.97 -11.91 10.38
CA PHE A 152 2.88 -12.87 10.14
C PHE A 152 3.25 -13.89 9.07
N ASN A 153 2.57 -15.04 9.06
CA ASN A 153 2.78 -16.11 8.08
C ASN A 153 2.84 -15.61 6.63
N ALA A 154 2.01 -14.62 6.28
CA ALA A 154 1.96 -14.05 4.93
C ALA A 154 3.32 -13.53 4.45
N LEU A 155 4.16 -12.99 5.35
CA LEU A 155 5.49 -12.50 5.00
C LEU A 155 6.39 -13.60 4.45
N PHE A 156 6.37 -14.79 5.05
CA PHE A 156 7.30 -15.89 4.72
C PHE A 156 6.94 -16.64 3.43
N TYR A 157 5.85 -16.25 2.77
CA TYR A 157 5.49 -16.69 1.42
C TYR A 157 5.82 -15.62 0.34
N GLU A 158 6.39 -14.48 0.73
CA GLU A 158 6.80 -13.45 -0.21
C GLU A 158 8.16 -13.77 -0.86
N ASP A 159 8.34 -13.27 -2.08
CA ASP A 159 9.64 -13.32 -2.75
C ASP A 159 10.68 -12.54 -1.93
N ARG A 160 11.95 -12.99 -1.95
CA ARG A 160 13.05 -12.39 -1.17
C ARG A 160 13.12 -10.85 -1.26
N GLU A 161 12.96 -10.27 -2.45
CA GLU A 161 12.99 -8.79 -2.63
C GLU A 161 11.89 -8.10 -1.81
N LYS A 162 10.67 -8.63 -1.84
CA LYS A 162 9.53 -8.08 -1.09
C LYS A 162 9.68 -8.34 0.39
N PHE A 163 10.12 -9.54 0.77
CA PHE A 163 10.40 -9.90 2.17
C PHE A 163 11.38 -8.89 2.78
N GLN A 164 12.52 -8.67 2.14
CA GLN A 164 13.53 -7.73 2.62
C GLN A 164 12.99 -6.29 2.68
N ASN A 165 12.23 -5.86 1.67
CA ASN A 165 11.64 -4.54 1.65
C ASN A 165 10.65 -4.32 2.81
N ILE A 166 9.79 -5.31 3.11
CA ILE A 166 8.83 -5.26 4.21
C ILE A 166 9.57 -5.21 5.55
N VAL A 167 10.55 -6.08 5.77
CA VAL A 167 11.34 -6.07 7.02
C VAL A 167 12.01 -4.71 7.24
N GLN A 168 12.61 -4.13 6.20
CA GLN A 168 13.27 -2.83 6.29
C GLN A 168 12.29 -1.67 6.47
N HIS A 169 11.08 -1.78 5.91
CA HIS A 169 9.98 -0.84 6.13
C HIS A 169 9.53 -0.87 7.60
N GLU A 170 9.27 -2.04 8.18
CA GLU A 170 8.90 -2.14 9.61
C GLU A 170 10.01 -1.63 10.53
N MET A 171 11.27 -1.93 10.22
CA MET A 171 12.40 -1.39 10.98
C MET A 171 12.52 0.13 10.87
N ALA A 172 12.04 0.75 9.79
CA ALA A 172 11.97 2.20 9.70
C ALA A 172 10.87 2.80 10.58
N HIS A 173 9.74 2.12 10.76
CA HIS A 173 8.75 2.51 11.78
C HIS A 173 9.33 2.44 13.18
N VAL A 174 10.04 1.36 13.52
CA VAL A 174 10.74 1.22 14.81
C VAL A 174 11.72 2.36 15.01
N PHE A 175 12.59 2.62 14.03
CA PHE A 175 13.55 3.72 14.10
C PHE A 175 12.85 5.07 14.30
N ASP A 176 11.78 5.34 13.54
CA ASP A 176 11.00 6.58 13.64
C ASP A 176 10.44 6.80 15.06
N THR A 177 9.82 5.76 15.64
CA THR A 177 9.29 5.80 17.02
C THR A 177 10.38 6.15 18.03
N PHE A 178 11.60 5.64 17.90
CA PHE A 178 12.69 5.91 18.84
C PHE A 178 13.53 7.15 18.49
N GLN A 179 13.20 7.83 17.39
CA GLN A 179 13.80 9.10 16.99
C GLN A 179 12.81 10.26 17.06
N ARG A 180 11.84 10.18 17.99
CA ARG A 180 10.83 11.23 18.20
C ARG A 180 10.00 11.52 16.95
N TYR A 181 9.64 10.46 16.24
CA TYR A 181 8.86 10.50 15.00
C TYR A 181 9.39 11.57 14.04
N LEU A 182 10.58 11.33 13.49
CA LEU A 182 11.17 12.16 12.43
C LEU A 182 10.19 12.36 11.27
N SER A 183 9.31 11.39 11.00
CA SER A 183 8.23 11.50 10.02
C SER A 183 7.24 12.64 10.28
N PHE A 184 7.10 13.11 11.53
CA PHE A 184 6.32 14.27 11.92
C PHE A 184 7.18 15.52 12.17
N SER A 185 8.50 15.45 11.96
CA SER A 185 9.35 16.63 12.02
C SER A 185 8.99 17.63 10.92
N LYS A 186 9.16 18.92 11.22
CA LYS A 186 8.90 20.00 10.25
C LYS A 186 9.60 19.77 8.92
N GLU A 187 10.89 19.43 8.98
CA GLU A 187 11.71 19.18 7.79
C GLU A 187 11.16 18.03 6.96
N TRP A 188 10.76 16.92 7.59
CA TRP A 188 10.15 15.80 6.86
C TRP A 188 8.84 16.20 6.20
N LEU A 189 7.92 16.84 6.94
CA LEU A 189 6.62 17.27 6.41
C LEU A 189 6.76 18.22 5.21
N GLU A 190 7.76 19.11 5.24
CA GLU A 190 8.07 20.02 4.14
C GLU A 190 8.58 19.27 2.90
N ILE A 191 9.60 18.42 3.02
CA ILE A 191 10.17 17.67 1.87
C ILE A 191 9.21 16.61 1.33
N SER A 192 8.32 16.08 2.17
CA SER A 192 7.30 15.10 1.79
C SER A 192 5.97 15.75 1.35
N LYS A 193 5.85 17.08 1.46
CA LYS A 193 4.69 17.87 1.04
C LYS A 193 3.39 17.46 1.74
N PHE A 194 3.45 17.25 3.05
CA PHE A 194 2.26 17.09 3.88
C PHE A 194 1.88 18.41 4.56
N SER A 195 0.58 18.67 4.63
CA SER A 195 0.01 19.81 5.34
C SER A 195 -0.97 19.32 6.41
N LEU A 196 -1.04 20.01 7.55
CA LEU A 196 -1.92 19.60 8.63
C LEU A 196 -3.32 20.22 8.49
N ILE A 197 -4.35 19.45 8.79
CA ILE A 197 -5.70 19.94 9.00
C ILE A 197 -6.25 19.46 10.34
N HIS A 198 -7.20 20.22 10.89
CA HIS A 198 -7.92 19.84 12.09
C HIS A 198 -9.21 19.10 11.76
N LEU A 199 -9.51 18.08 12.56
CA LEU A 199 -10.66 17.21 12.44
C LEU A 199 -11.48 17.29 13.73
N PRO A 200 -12.60 18.04 13.75
CA PRO A 200 -13.43 18.14 14.95
C PRO A 200 -14.12 16.81 15.24
N ALA A 201 -14.27 16.48 16.53
CA ALA A 201 -15.14 15.38 16.94
C ALA A 201 -16.59 15.64 16.52
N LEU A 202 -17.34 14.56 16.25
CA LEU A 202 -18.75 14.65 15.82
C LEU A 202 -19.64 15.35 16.87
N ASP A 203 -19.31 15.18 18.14
CA ASP A 203 -19.95 15.74 19.32
C ASP A 203 -19.12 16.84 20.00
N GLY A 204 -18.03 17.27 19.36
CA GLY A 204 -17.10 18.25 19.91
C GLY A 204 -17.74 19.62 20.15
N ARG A 205 -17.26 20.31 21.18
CA ARG A 205 -17.67 21.64 21.62
C ARG A 205 -16.54 22.64 21.44
N SER A 206 -16.87 23.93 21.55
CA SER A 206 -15.85 24.98 21.55
C SER A 206 -14.89 24.79 22.71
N GLY A 207 -13.59 24.75 22.42
CA GLY A 207 -12.52 24.53 23.40
C GLY A 207 -12.11 23.08 23.61
N ASP A 208 -12.86 22.11 23.06
CA ASP A 208 -12.49 20.68 23.17
C ASP A 208 -11.25 20.36 22.33
N ASP A 209 -10.42 19.44 22.80
CA ASP A 209 -9.34 18.89 21.99
C ASP A 209 -9.90 18.21 20.73
N TYR A 210 -9.12 18.21 19.66
CA TYR A 210 -9.54 17.62 18.40
C TYR A 210 -8.38 16.87 17.74
N LEU A 211 -8.71 15.95 16.83
CA LEU A 211 -7.69 15.27 16.06
C LEU A 211 -7.12 16.22 15.02
N PHE A 212 -5.87 16.01 14.63
CA PHE A 212 -5.36 16.56 13.38
C PHE A 212 -4.89 15.42 12.49
N THR A 213 -4.79 15.68 11.20
CA THR A 213 -4.20 14.73 10.25
C THR A 213 -3.32 15.45 9.26
N ALA A 214 -2.38 14.72 8.68
CA ALA A 214 -1.51 15.19 7.62
C ALA A 214 -2.10 14.81 6.26
N LEU A 215 -2.48 15.82 5.47
CA LEU A 215 -2.92 15.68 4.09
C LEU A 215 -1.75 15.80 3.13
N ASN A 216 -1.63 14.82 2.25
CA ASN A 216 -0.70 14.87 1.13
C ASN A 216 -1.08 16.00 0.14
N ASP A 217 -0.13 16.44 -0.68
CA ASP A 217 -0.37 17.33 -1.81
C ASP A 217 -0.91 16.52 -3.02
N PRO A 218 -2.15 16.76 -3.49
CA PRO A 218 -2.74 16.04 -4.62
C PRO A 218 -2.06 16.34 -5.96
N ASP A 219 -1.35 17.47 -6.08
CA ASP A 219 -0.67 17.88 -7.31
C ASP A 219 0.81 17.46 -7.32
N ALA A 220 1.35 17.03 -6.18
CA ALA A 220 2.68 16.42 -6.12
C ALA A 220 2.65 15.01 -6.75
N GLY A 221 3.49 14.79 -7.78
CA GLY A 221 3.61 13.49 -8.46
C GLY A 221 4.39 12.44 -7.66
N HIS A 222 5.45 12.86 -6.97
CA HIS A 222 6.48 11.99 -6.42
C HIS A 222 6.34 11.80 -4.90
N TYR A 223 5.70 10.70 -4.51
CA TYR A 223 5.71 10.18 -3.14
C TYR A 223 6.57 8.92 -3.10
N ALA A 224 6.97 8.51 -1.89
CA ALA A 224 7.97 7.47 -1.72
C ALA A 224 7.58 6.21 -2.51
N PRO A 225 8.49 5.66 -3.34
CA PRO A 225 8.19 4.46 -4.11
C PRO A 225 7.89 3.30 -3.16
N VAL A 226 6.87 2.53 -3.52
CA VAL A 226 6.37 1.42 -2.69
C VAL A 226 6.81 0.07 -3.24
N SER A 227 6.72 -0.97 -2.43
CA SER A 227 6.88 -2.35 -2.91
C SER A 227 5.79 -2.68 -3.95
N THR A 228 6.03 -3.67 -4.80
CA THR A 228 4.99 -4.16 -5.75
C THR A 228 3.81 -4.83 -5.04
N ARG A 229 3.88 -5.02 -3.71
CA ARG A 229 2.81 -5.51 -2.85
C ARG A 229 1.78 -4.41 -2.53
N GLN A 230 2.23 -3.17 -2.45
CA GLN A 230 1.45 -2.02 -2.04
C GLN A 230 0.88 -1.27 -3.25
N LEU A 231 -0.14 -0.46 -2.98
CA LEU A 231 -0.71 0.47 -3.96
C LEU A 231 0.18 1.71 -4.01
N SER A 232 0.29 2.35 -5.17
CA SER A 232 1.10 3.58 -5.33
C SER A 232 0.64 4.74 -4.44
N THR A 233 -0.58 4.69 -3.90
CA THR A 233 -1.12 5.67 -2.97
C THR A 233 -0.77 5.40 -1.50
N TYR A 234 -0.05 4.31 -1.19
CA TYR A 234 0.22 3.90 0.19
C TYR A 234 1.07 4.95 0.94
N SER A 235 2.17 5.42 0.35
CA SER A 235 2.99 6.52 0.90
C SER A 235 2.22 7.84 1.04
N ARG A 236 1.07 8.01 0.38
CA ARG A 236 0.24 9.23 0.50
C ARG A 236 -0.72 9.19 1.69
N GLN A 237 -0.83 8.06 2.37
CA GLN A 237 -1.80 7.88 3.45
C GLN A 237 -1.46 8.73 4.67
N ASN A 238 -0.17 8.76 5.05
CA ASN A 238 0.34 9.56 6.14
C ASN A 238 1.88 9.72 6.03
N PRO A 239 2.49 10.65 6.78
CA PRO A 239 3.93 10.90 6.76
C PRO A 239 4.79 9.73 7.26
N GLN A 240 4.30 8.94 8.20
CA GLN A 240 5.02 7.78 8.76
C GLN A 240 5.21 6.68 7.70
N GLU A 241 4.16 6.39 6.94
CA GLU A 241 4.23 5.45 5.82
C GLU A 241 5.13 5.96 4.69
N ASP A 242 5.08 7.26 4.39
CA ASP A 242 6.00 7.87 3.43
C ASP A 242 7.46 7.74 3.89
N PHE A 243 7.74 7.96 5.18
CA PHE A 243 9.06 7.81 5.79
C PHE A 243 9.56 6.37 5.71
N ALA A 244 8.76 5.41 6.16
CA ALA A 244 9.15 4.00 6.15
C ALA A 244 9.38 3.46 4.74
N ASN A 245 8.54 3.85 3.77
CA ASN A 245 8.77 3.52 2.36
C ASN A 245 9.99 4.23 1.78
N SER A 246 10.28 5.47 2.20
CA SER A 246 11.49 6.19 1.78
C SER A 246 12.75 5.51 2.32
N ALA A 247 12.74 5.04 3.57
CA ALA A 247 13.86 4.31 4.17
C ALA A 247 14.09 2.95 3.47
N SER A 248 13.02 2.20 3.18
CA SER A 248 13.16 0.94 2.42
C SER A 248 13.60 1.20 0.97
N ALA A 249 13.15 2.29 0.35
CA ALA A 249 13.57 2.72 -0.98
C ALA A 249 15.05 3.11 -1.03
N TYR A 250 15.56 3.77 0.02
CA TYR A 250 16.97 4.15 0.14
C TYR A 250 17.91 2.94 0.02
N ILE A 251 17.51 1.81 0.58
CA ILE A 251 18.27 0.56 0.57
C ILE A 251 18.10 -0.20 -0.75
N ASN A 252 16.90 -0.19 -1.34
CA ASN A 252 16.51 -1.13 -2.40
C ASN A 252 16.39 -0.55 -3.81
N TYR A 253 16.11 0.74 -3.96
CA TYR A 253 15.72 1.31 -5.24
C TYR A 253 16.79 2.25 -5.79
N PRO A 254 17.47 1.90 -6.90
CA PRO A 254 18.64 2.62 -7.40
C PRO A 254 18.31 4.04 -7.84
N TYR A 255 17.05 4.30 -8.22
CA TYR A 255 16.63 5.62 -8.70
C TYR A 255 16.13 6.57 -7.61
N PHE A 256 15.95 6.10 -6.37
CA PHE A 256 15.37 6.90 -5.29
C PHE A 256 16.13 8.20 -5.03
N ARG A 257 17.47 8.16 -5.12
CA ARG A 257 18.32 9.35 -4.99
C ARG A 257 18.08 10.43 -6.04
N TYR A 258 17.57 10.05 -7.21
CA TYR A 258 17.33 10.97 -8.32
C TYR A 258 15.86 11.42 -8.35
N SER A 259 14.92 10.52 -8.05
CA SER A 259 13.50 10.86 -8.00
C SER A 259 13.12 11.64 -6.74
N HIS A 260 13.81 11.42 -5.63
CA HIS A 260 13.54 12.05 -4.33
C HIS A 260 14.83 12.57 -3.66
N PRO A 261 15.55 13.53 -4.28
CA PRO A 261 16.88 13.94 -3.81
C PRO A 261 16.87 14.49 -2.38
N ASP A 262 15.89 15.32 -2.00
CA ASP A 262 15.84 15.91 -0.66
C ASP A 262 15.58 14.87 0.43
N ARG A 263 14.67 13.92 0.17
CA ARG A 263 14.41 12.78 1.06
C ARG A 263 15.63 11.88 1.16
N TYR A 264 16.33 11.65 0.06
CA TYR A 264 17.58 10.89 0.05
C TYR A 264 18.64 11.54 0.93
N GLN A 265 18.83 12.87 0.84
CA GLN A 265 19.79 13.58 1.70
C GLN A 265 19.38 13.57 3.17
N PHE A 266 18.09 13.78 3.45
CA PHE A 266 17.56 13.66 4.81
C PHE A 266 17.89 12.30 5.42
N LEU A 267 17.56 11.22 4.71
CA LEU A 267 17.79 9.86 5.17
C LEU A 267 19.28 9.54 5.28
N LYS A 268 20.10 9.94 4.30
CA LYS A 268 21.56 9.77 4.35
C LYS A 268 22.13 10.36 5.63
N ASN A 269 21.73 11.58 5.98
CA ASN A 269 22.32 12.33 7.08
C ASN A 269 21.76 11.95 8.44
N LYS A 270 20.46 11.70 8.55
CA LYS A 270 19.77 11.52 9.84
C LYS A 270 19.46 10.07 10.19
N VAL A 271 19.46 9.18 9.21
CA VAL A 271 18.98 7.80 9.38
C VAL A 271 20.09 6.80 9.08
N PHE A 272 20.79 6.96 7.95
CA PHE A 272 21.75 5.98 7.46
C PHE A 272 23.22 6.30 7.79
N GLY A 273 23.50 7.37 8.54
CA GLY A 273 24.86 7.72 8.98
C GLY A 273 25.85 7.90 7.82
N GLY A 274 25.37 8.36 6.66
CA GLY A 274 26.17 8.53 5.45
C GLY A 274 26.35 7.29 4.57
N ARG A 275 25.90 6.09 5.00
CA ARG A 275 26.02 4.85 4.22
C ARG A 275 25.22 4.95 2.91
N GLU A 276 25.86 4.66 1.77
CA GLU A 276 25.20 4.61 0.46
C GLU A 276 25.12 3.16 -0.07
N TYR A 277 24.00 2.83 -0.73
CA TYR A 277 23.75 1.50 -1.31
C TYR A 277 23.93 1.45 -2.83
N PHE A 278 23.91 2.61 -3.48
CA PHE A 278 24.00 2.72 -4.94
C PHE A 278 24.98 3.84 -5.33
N PRO A 279 25.78 3.65 -6.39
CA PRO A 279 26.74 4.65 -6.84
C PRO A 279 26.05 5.93 -7.32
N ALA A 280 26.71 7.06 -7.08
CA ALA A 280 26.25 8.37 -7.51
C ALA A 280 26.66 8.67 -8.95
N THR A 281 25.79 9.36 -9.70
CA THR A 281 26.14 10.05 -10.93
C THR A 281 25.69 11.51 -10.85
N ALA A 282 26.23 12.35 -11.74
CA ALA A 282 25.82 13.76 -11.87
C ALA A 282 24.55 13.96 -12.73
N MET A 283 23.94 12.87 -13.21
CA MET A 283 22.75 12.94 -14.07
C MET A 283 21.50 13.28 -13.23
N ASN A 284 20.56 13.98 -13.85
CA ASN A 284 19.21 14.11 -13.29
C ASN A 284 18.44 12.77 -13.46
N TYR A 285 17.23 12.70 -12.86
CA TYR A 285 16.43 11.48 -12.86
C TYR A 285 16.09 10.97 -14.26
N GLN A 286 15.59 11.85 -15.14
CA GLN A 286 15.21 11.47 -16.50
C GLN A 286 16.41 10.96 -17.28
N ASP A 287 17.49 11.72 -17.32
CA ASP A 287 18.70 11.37 -18.08
C ASP A 287 19.29 10.04 -17.60
N LYS A 288 19.33 9.83 -16.28
CA LYS A 288 19.85 8.60 -15.68
C LYS A 288 19.00 7.38 -16.07
N VAL A 289 17.68 7.47 -15.92
CA VAL A 289 16.77 6.38 -16.29
C VAL A 289 16.86 6.09 -17.79
N VAL A 290 16.84 7.12 -18.63
CA VAL A 290 16.89 6.98 -20.08
C VAL A 290 18.20 6.36 -20.54
N ALA A 291 19.33 6.79 -19.98
CA ALA A 291 20.64 6.25 -20.31
C ALA A 291 20.77 4.76 -19.91
N ASP A 292 20.30 4.40 -18.72
CA ASP A 292 20.30 3.00 -18.26
C ASP A 292 19.39 2.13 -19.14
N PHE A 293 18.22 2.67 -19.50
CA PHE A 293 17.26 1.96 -20.33
C PHE A 293 17.79 1.72 -21.75
N GLU A 294 18.42 2.73 -22.35
CA GLU A 294 19.07 2.59 -23.66
C GLU A 294 20.24 1.59 -23.60
N THR A 295 21.02 1.62 -22.52
CA THR A 295 22.10 0.64 -22.30
C THR A 295 21.54 -0.77 -22.20
N ALA A 296 20.45 -0.99 -21.46
CA ALA A 296 19.80 -2.29 -21.35
C ALA A 296 19.23 -2.76 -22.70
N LEU A 297 18.60 -1.87 -23.48
CA LEU A 297 18.09 -2.20 -24.83
C LEU A 297 19.22 -2.58 -25.80
N THR A 298 20.30 -1.80 -25.84
CA THR A 298 21.42 -2.00 -26.78
C THR A 298 22.26 -3.23 -26.44
N SER A 299 22.45 -3.51 -25.15
CA SER A 299 23.13 -4.72 -24.66
C SER A 299 22.25 -5.98 -24.68
N ARG A 300 20.97 -5.85 -25.04
CA ARG A 300 19.96 -6.93 -25.01
C ARG A 300 19.71 -7.51 -23.62
N ASP A 301 19.93 -6.70 -22.58
CA ASP A 301 19.56 -7.03 -21.20
C ASP A 301 18.05 -6.78 -21.00
N TRP A 302 17.24 -7.74 -21.46
CA TRP A 302 15.79 -7.63 -21.41
C TRP A 302 15.21 -7.68 -19.98
N ASP A 303 15.92 -8.33 -19.04
CA ASP A 303 15.53 -8.32 -17.64
C ASP A 303 15.84 -6.98 -16.98
N GLY A 304 16.95 -6.35 -17.34
CA GLY A 304 17.26 -4.96 -16.99
C GLY A 304 16.19 -3.99 -17.48
N VAL A 305 15.71 -4.13 -18.72
CA VAL A 305 14.59 -3.33 -19.26
C VAL A 305 13.32 -3.45 -18.40
N ILE A 306 12.97 -4.66 -17.97
CA ILE A 306 11.81 -4.90 -17.10
C ILE A 306 12.04 -4.29 -15.72
N SER A 307 13.25 -4.44 -15.15
CA SER A 307 13.62 -3.88 -13.85
C SER A 307 13.49 -2.36 -13.86
N ILE A 308 14.05 -1.68 -14.85
CA ILE A 308 13.98 -0.23 -14.98
C ILE A 308 12.52 0.24 -15.16
N ALA A 309 11.75 -0.43 -16.02
CA ALA A 309 10.34 -0.12 -16.21
C ALA A 309 9.52 -0.28 -14.90
N ARG A 310 9.84 -1.32 -14.11
CA ARG A 310 9.25 -1.53 -12.79
C ARG A 310 9.56 -0.38 -11.85
N GLU A 311 10.82 0.04 -11.75
CA GLU A 311 11.23 1.11 -10.85
C GLU A 311 10.60 2.45 -11.21
N VAL A 312 10.54 2.79 -12.50
CA VAL A 312 9.83 4.00 -12.97
C VAL A 312 8.34 3.92 -12.63
N GLY A 313 7.72 2.75 -12.79
CA GLY A 313 6.29 2.52 -12.49
C GLY A 313 5.92 2.49 -11.00
N ARG A 314 6.90 2.56 -10.08
CA ARG A 314 6.65 2.77 -8.63
C ARG A 314 6.31 4.23 -8.33
N ASP A 315 6.74 5.12 -9.20
CA ASP A 315 6.49 6.56 -9.15
C ASP A 315 5.48 6.96 -10.24
N TYR A 316 5.00 8.21 -10.22
CA TYR A 316 4.20 8.79 -11.29
C TYR A 316 5.07 9.75 -12.11
N ALA A 317 5.67 9.25 -13.19
CA ALA A 317 6.58 10.00 -14.07
C ALA A 317 6.17 9.90 -15.56
N PRO A 318 5.04 10.51 -15.97
CA PRO A 318 4.44 10.30 -17.28
C PRO A 318 5.33 10.71 -18.47
N GLU A 319 6.18 11.72 -18.31
CA GLU A 319 7.14 12.16 -19.33
C GLU A 319 8.20 11.09 -19.58
N ILE A 320 8.81 10.58 -18.49
CA ILE A 320 9.79 9.50 -18.53
C ILE A 320 9.15 8.24 -19.12
N GLU A 321 7.97 7.84 -18.65
CA GLU A 321 7.24 6.70 -19.19
C GLU A 321 7.02 6.83 -20.71
N SER A 322 6.59 8.02 -21.18
CA SER A 322 6.35 8.23 -22.60
C SER A 322 7.62 8.09 -23.43
N GLU A 323 8.77 8.54 -22.91
CA GLU A 323 10.05 8.37 -23.58
C GLU A 323 10.49 6.89 -23.63
N LEU A 324 10.39 6.17 -22.51
CA LEU A 324 10.73 4.74 -22.43
C LEU A 324 9.85 3.91 -23.38
N ILE A 325 8.55 4.22 -23.46
CA ILE A 325 7.63 3.55 -24.40
C ILE A 325 8.04 3.82 -25.85
N GLY A 326 8.44 5.04 -26.19
CA GLY A 326 8.90 5.36 -27.55
C GLY A 326 10.14 4.56 -27.95
N ARG A 327 11.10 4.39 -27.03
CA ARG A 327 12.30 3.56 -27.24
C ARG A 327 11.97 2.08 -27.40
N LEU A 328 11.03 1.57 -26.58
CA LEU A 328 10.51 0.21 -26.72
C LEU A 328 9.83 0.00 -28.07
N GLU A 329 8.98 0.94 -28.50
CA GLU A 329 8.30 0.87 -29.80
C GLU A 329 9.30 0.80 -30.94
N LYS A 330 10.33 1.67 -30.93
CA LYS A 330 11.40 1.67 -31.92
C LYS A 330 12.15 0.32 -31.96
N ASN A 331 12.50 -0.23 -30.80
CA ASN A 331 13.19 -1.52 -30.73
C ASN A 331 12.31 -2.68 -31.24
N LEU A 332 10.98 -2.56 -31.11
CA LEU A 332 10.03 -3.53 -31.65
C LEU A 332 9.80 -3.40 -33.17
N GLU A 333 10.35 -2.39 -33.85
CA GLU A 333 10.28 -2.27 -35.31
C GLU A 333 11.15 -3.29 -36.03
N ASP A 334 12.22 -3.79 -35.41
CA ASP A 334 13.06 -4.81 -36.02
C ASP A 334 12.31 -6.15 -36.20
N SER A 335 12.96 -7.07 -36.92
CA SER A 335 12.46 -8.43 -37.16
C SER A 335 11.96 -9.10 -35.86
N PRO A 336 10.84 -9.85 -35.91
CA PRO A 336 10.28 -10.51 -34.73
C PRO A 336 11.30 -11.37 -33.99
N ASP A 337 11.31 -11.29 -32.66
CA ASP A 337 12.18 -12.07 -31.77
C ASP A 337 11.34 -12.48 -30.55
N SER A 338 11.16 -13.78 -30.35
CA SER A 338 10.20 -14.27 -29.34
C SER A 338 10.58 -13.89 -27.91
N VAL A 339 11.87 -13.85 -27.58
CA VAL A 339 12.36 -13.55 -26.22
C VAL A 339 12.23 -12.06 -25.96
N ARG A 340 12.79 -11.25 -26.84
CA ARG A 340 12.73 -9.79 -26.76
C ARG A 340 11.28 -9.33 -26.73
N ASP A 341 10.46 -9.76 -27.69
CA ASP A 341 9.09 -9.27 -27.84
C ASP A 341 8.25 -9.58 -26.59
N ALA A 342 8.43 -10.77 -26.00
CA ALA A 342 7.77 -11.15 -24.76
C ALA A 342 8.23 -10.27 -23.58
N LYS A 343 9.54 -10.05 -23.43
CA LYS A 343 10.11 -9.25 -22.33
C LYS A 343 9.75 -7.76 -22.45
N LEU A 344 9.84 -7.17 -23.64
CA LEU A 344 9.41 -5.79 -23.89
C LEU A 344 7.90 -5.64 -23.68
N GLY A 345 7.10 -6.62 -24.12
CA GLY A 345 5.68 -6.70 -23.82
C GLY A 345 5.40 -6.73 -22.31
N ALA A 346 6.17 -7.49 -21.54
CA ALA A 346 6.07 -7.54 -20.08
C ALA A 346 6.47 -6.21 -19.40
N ALA A 347 7.55 -5.56 -19.86
CA ALA A 347 7.99 -4.27 -19.34
C ALA A 347 6.90 -3.20 -19.41
N THR A 348 6.14 -3.18 -20.52
CA THR A 348 5.03 -2.23 -20.71
C THR A 348 3.87 -2.39 -19.70
N CYS A 349 3.86 -3.45 -18.89
CA CYS A 349 2.86 -3.63 -17.83
C CYS A 349 3.17 -2.80 -16.57
N TYR A 350 4.32 -2.14 -16.47
CA TYR A 350 4.61 -1.28 -15.33
C TYR A 350 4.21 0.19 -15.55
N PHE A 351 4.00 0.59 -16.80
CA PHE A 351 3.64 1.96 -17.16
C PHE A 351 2.13 2.24 -17.04
N TYR A 352 1.80 3.44 -16.56
CA TYR A 352 0.43 3.94 -16.50
C TYR A 352 -0.04 4.60 -17.80
N SER A 353 0.85 4.83 -18.78
CA SER A 353 0.46 5.37 -20.08
C SER A 353 -0.41 4.41 -20.91
N PRO A 354 -1.52 4.87 -21.54
CA PRO A 354 -2.33 4.05 -22.45
C PRO A 354 -1.58 3.60 -23.70
N LYS A 355 -0.49 4.30 -24.06
CA LYS A 355 0.41 3.89 -25.16
C LYS A 355 1.02 2.51 -24.88
N ALA A 356 1.39 2.22 -23.63
CA ALA A 356 1.93 0.93 -23.22
C ALA A 356 0.93 -0.23 -23.45
N LEU A 357 -0.36 0.02 -23.27
CA LEU A 357 -1.40 -0.95 -23.62
C LEU A 357 -1.50 -1.17 -25.13
N LYS A 358 -1.34 -0.12 -25.94
CA LYS A 358 -1.34 -0.21 -27.40
C LYS A 358 -0.20 -1.10 -27.90
N VAL A 359 1.01 -0.97 -27.32
CA VAL A 359 2.16 -1.84 -27.62
C VAL A 359 1.80 -3.32 -27.44
N ARG A 360 1.28 -3.69 -26.26
CA ARG A 360 0.85 -5.08 -25.97
C ARG A 360 -0.20 -5.60 -26.94
N ARG A 361 -1.24 -4.78 -27.21
CA ARG A 361 -2.29 -5.13 -28.16
C ARG A 361 -1.70 -5.39 -29.56
N ASN A 362 -0.73 -4.59 -29.99
CA ASN A 362 -0.08 -4.76 -31.29
C ASN A 362 0.76 -6.04 -31.36
N LEU A 363 1.52 -6.36 -30.31
CA LEU A 363 2.30 -7.61 -30.23
C LEU A 363 1.40 -8.85 -30.35
N ILE A 364 0.27 -8.85 -29.63
CA ILE A 364 -0.73 -9.93 -29.68
C ILE A 364 -1.38 -10.00 -31.07
N ARG A 365 -1.84 -8.87 -31.63
CA ARG A 365 -2.51 -8.84 -32.94
C ARG A 365 -1.59 -9.30 -34.08
N LYS A 366 -0.30 -8.97 -34.00
CA LYS A 366 0.73 -9.42 -34.95
C LYS A 366 1.20 -10.86 -34.69
N LYS A 367 0.60 -11.57 -33.72
CA LYS A 367 0.98 -12.93 -33.29
C LYS A 367 2.46 -13.08 -32.89
N ARG A 368 3.09 -11.99 -32.43
CA ARG A 368 4.49 -11.98 -31.96
C ARG A 368 4.61 -12.50 -30.53
N VAL A 369 3.60 -12.24 -29.70
CA VAL A 369 3.54 -12.69 -28.30
C VAL A 369 2.14 -13.23 -28.00
N PRO A 370 1.99 -14.46 -27.50
CA PRO A 370 0.72 -14.98 -27.01
C PRO A 370 0.21 -14.17 -25.81
N LEU A 371 -1.11 -13.99 -25.70
CA LEU A 371 -1.72 -13.34 -24.52
C LEU A 371 -1.35 -14.08 -23.23
N GLN A 372 -1.32 -15.41 -23.26
CA GLN A 372 -1.04 -16.24 -22.09
C GLN A 372 0.35 -15.94 -21.49
N THR A 373 1.38 -15.80 -22.35
CA THR A 373 2.73 -15.44 -21.95
C THR A 373 2.79 -14.11 -21.20
N LEU A 374 1.99 -13.11 -21.63
CA LEU A 374 1.92 -11.84 -20.90
C LEU A 374 1.16 -11.97 -19.58
N LEU A 375 0.10 -12.78 -19.52
CA LEU A 375 -0.69 -12.95 -18.30
C LEU A 375 0.03 -13.74 -17.19
N GLU A 376 1.07 -14.51 -17.54
CA GLU A 376 1.97 -15.13 -16.56
C GLU A 376 2.77 -14.10 -15.75
N VAL A 377 2.97 -12.90 -16.30
CA VAL A 377 3.58 -11.79 -15.55
C VAL A 377 2.54 -11.21 -14.59
N PRO A 378 2.76 -11.28 -13.25
CA PRO A 378 1.73 -10.92 -12.27
C PRO A 378 1.17 -9.51 -12.47
N ARG A 379 2.04 -8.53 -12.75
CA ARG A 379 1.63 -7.14 -12.99
C ARG A 379 0.73 -7.02 -14.23
N CYS A 380 1.04 -7.71 -15.32
CA CYS A 380 0.20 -7.73 -16.51
C CYS A 380 -1.18 -8.35 -16.22
N GLY A 381 -1.21 -9.42 -15.42
CA GLY A 381 -2.44 -10.06 -14.95
C GLY A 381 -3.32 -9.11 -14.13
N LEU A 382 -2.74 -8.39 -13.17
CA LEU A 382 -3.45 -7.38 -12.37
C LEU A 382 -3.99 -6.24 -13.23
N MET A 383 -3.22 -5.80 -14.23
CA MET A 383 -3.64 -4.75 -15.17
C MET A 383 -4.56 -5.24 -16.30
N SER A 384 -4.88 -6.53 -16.34
CA SER A 384 -5.72 -7.11 -17.37
C SER A 384 -7.13 -6.50 -17.33
N ARG A 385 -7.83 -6.57 -18.47
CA ARG A 385 -9.23 -6.12 -18.55
C ARG A 385 -10.10 -6.82 -17.50
N ARG A 386 -9.94 -8.14 -17.36
CA ARG A 386 -10.74 -8.96 -16.44
C ARG A 386 -10.54 -8.52 -14.98
N SER A 387 -9.28 -8.39 -14.54
CA SER A 387 -8.97 -7.98 -13.17
C SER A 387 -9.42 -6.54 -12.89
N PHE A 388 -9.20 -5.62 -13.83
CA PHE A 388 -9.65 -4.23 -13.68
C PHE A 388 -11.18 -4.14 -13.56
N GLU A 389 -11.92 -4.73 -14.50
CA GLU A 389 -13.37 -4.56 -14.58
C GLU A 389 -14.12 -5.32 -13.48
N ARG A 390 -13.63 -6.49 -13.06
CA ARG A 390 -14.29 -7.31 -12.05
C ARG A 390 -13.95 -6.88 -10.63
N ASP A 391 -12.70 -6.50 -10.39
CA ASP A 391 -12.18 -6.35 -9.03
C ASP A 391 -11.84 -4.88 -8.74
N PHE A 392 -10.85 -4.29 -9.42
CA PHE A 392 -10.36 -2.95 -9.08
C PHE A 392 -11.39 -1.84 -9.29
N ALA A 393 -12.14 -1.85 -10.39
CA ALA A 393 -13.10 -0.80 -10.70
C ALA A 393 -14.20 -0.63 -9.63
N GLN A 394 -14.41 -1.66 -8.79
CA GLN A 394 -15.38 -1.64 -7.70
C GLN A 394 -14.81 -1.10 -6.38
N TRP A 395 -13.50 -0.86 -6.27
CA TRP A 395 -12.88 -0.42 -5.02
C TRP A 395 -13.38 0.97 -4.62
N SER A 396 -13.75 1.10 -3.35
CA SER A 396 -14.15 2.36 -2.74
C SER A 396 -12.96 3.29 -2.50
N MET A 397 -13.23 4.59 -2.45
CA MET A 397 -12.23 5.60 -2.12
C MET A 397 -11.77 5.44 -0.67
N ARG A 398 -10.54 5.87 -0.37
CA ARG A 398 -9.90 5.74 0.94
C ARG A 398 -9.48 7.10 1.49
N SER A 399 -9.24 7.16 2.80
CA SER A 399 -8.71 8.34 3.50
C SER A 399 -9.47 9.62 3.14
N ILE A 400 -10.80 9.57 3.29
CA ILE A 400 -11.70 10.65 2.86
C ILE A 400 -11.80 11.67 3.98
N TYR A 401 -11.48 12.92 3.67
CA TYR A 401 -11.50 14.03 4.61
C TYR A 401 -12.35 15.17 4.08
N PHE A 402 -13.29 15.64 4.90
CA PHE A 402 -13.98 16.91 4.71
C PHE A 402 -13.27 17.99 5.54
N PHE A 403 -13.08 19.16 4.96
CA PHE A 403 -12.56 20.33 5.68
C PHE A 403 -12.98 21.63 4.99
N LYS A 404 -12.80 22.77 5.67
CA LYS A 404 -12.91 24.09 5.01
C LYS A 404 -11.54 24.69 4.78
N ASN A 405 -11.31 25.22 3.58
CA ASN A 405 -10.12 26.01 3.26
C ASN A 405 -10.57 27.40 2.83
N LYS A 406 -10.13 28.44 3.53
CA LYS A 406 -10.57 29.84 3.34
C LYS A 406 -12.11 29.96 3.29
N GLY A 407 -12.78 29.23 4.18
CA GLY A 407 -14.25 29.18 4.29
C GLY A 407 -14.95 28.23 3.31
N ARG A 408 -14.25 27.74 2.28
CA ARG A 408 -14.82 26.93 1.20
C ARG A 408 -14.75 25.45 1.51
N ALA A 409 -15.84 24.74 1.30
CA ALA A 409 -15.92 23.31 1.59
C ALA A 409 -15.08 22.47 0.62
N GLN A 410 -14.17 21.67 1.17
CA GLN A 410 -13.24 20.81 0.44
C GLN A 410 -13.47 19.34 0.81
N LEU A 411 -13.21 18.48 -0.15
CA LEU A 411 -13.15 17.03 0.02
C LEU A 411 -11.81 16.54 -0.53
N GLN A 412 -11.02 15.82 0.26
CA GLN A 412 -9.77 15.20 -0.20
C GLN A 412 -9.74 13.71 0.12
N PHE A 413 -9.26 12.89 -0.80
CA PHE A 413 -9.25 11.44 -0.67
C PHE A 413 -8.22 10.77 -1.58
N LEU A 414 -8.03 9.47 -1.39
CA LEU A 414 -7.19 8.61 -2.22
C LEU A 414 -8.05 7.64 -3.07
N ASP A 415 -7.76 7.61 -4.37
CA ASP A 415 -8.25 6.61 -5.33
C ASP A 415 -7.06 5.78 -5.86
N PRO A 416 -6.76 4.62 -5.24
CA PRO A 416 -5.67 3.76 -5.72
C PRO A 416 -5.90 3.18 -7.12
N VAL A 417 -7.11 3.26 -7.66
CA VAL A 417 -7.48 2.67 -8.96
C VAL A 417 -7.37 3.69 -10.09
N LEU A 418 -7.28 4.98 -9.78
CA LEU A 418 -7.22 6.06 -10.77
C LEU A 418 -6.06 5.90 -11.78
N PRO A 419 -4.80 5.61 -11.37
CA PRO A 419 -3.72 5.39 -12.34
C PRO A 419 -4.02 4.24 -13.30
N LEU A 420 -4.57 3.13 -12.78
CA LEU A 420 -4.92 1.95 -13.57
C LEU A 420 -6.08 2.21 -14.53
N ALA A 421 -7.12 2.92 -14.08
CA ALA A 421 -8.25 3.32 -14.91
C ALA A 421 -7.76 4.16 -16.10
N GLY A 422 -6.91 5.15 -15.82
CA GLY A 422 -6.27 5.98 -16.82
C GLY A 422 -5.45 5.15 -17.83
N ALA A 423 -4.59 4.24 -17.36
CA ALA A 423 -3.81 3.33 -18.20
C ALA A 423 -4.65 2.44 -19.13
N ARG A 424 -5.88 2.13 -18.69
CA ARG A 424 -6.87 1.36 -19.44
C ARG A 424 -7.70 2.21 -20.41
N GLY A 425 -7.50 3.53 -20.41
CA GLY A 425 -8.20 4.50 -21.24
C GLY A 425 -9.57 4.90 -20.71
N PHE A 426 -9.85 4.72 -19.42
CA PHE A 426 -11.08 5.17 -18.79
C PHE A 426 -10.90 6.58 -18.23
N GLU A 427 -11.90 7.43 -18.47
CA GLU A 427 -12.07 8.71 -17.78
C GLU A 427 -12.78 8.46 -16.45
N THR A 428 -12.36 9.17 -15.40
CA THR A 428 -12.93 9.00 -14.05
C THR A 428 -13.67 10.25 -13.62
N ARG A 429 -14.93 10.08 -13.24
CA ARG A 429 -15.80 11.11 -12.68
C ARG A 429 -16.19 10.71 -11.27
N TYR A 430 -15.89 11.56 -10.30
CA TYR A 430 -16.36 11.37 -8.93
C TYR A 430 -17.74 11.97 -8.76
N LEU A 431 -18.60 11.25 -8.06
CA LEU A 431 -19.95 11.65 -7.72
C LEU A 431 -20.03 11.70 -6.19
N TRP A 432 -20.48 12.82 -5.65
CA TRP A 432 -20.61 13.00 -4.20
C TRP A 432 -22.00 13.48 -3.83
N ARG A 433 -22.47 13.04 -2.66
CA ARG A 433 -23.78 13.41 -2.08
C ARG A 433 -23.63 13.63 -0.59
N ILE A 434 -24.36 14.60 -0.05
CA ILE A 434 -24.38 14.91 1.39
C ILE A 434 -25.80 14.78 1.92
N PHE A 435 -25.94 14.13 3.06
CA PHE A 435 -27.21 13.84 3.72
C PHE A 435 -27.19 14.32 5.17
N TYR A 436 -28.36 14.58 5.74
CA TYR A 436 -28.50 14.49 7.19
C TYR A 436 -28.28 13.05 7.64
N GLU A 437 -27.63 12.87 8.79
CA GLU A 437 -27.54 11.55 9.40
C GLU A 437 -28.95 10.95 9.65
N GLY A 438 -29.15 9.70 9.21
CA GLY A 438 -30.44 9.00 9.28
C GLY A 438 -31.44 9.35 8.17
N SER A 439 -31.11 10.26 7.26
CA SER A 439 -31.95 10.62 6.11
C SER A 439 -31.50 9.91 4.82
N ASN A 440 -32.45 9.56 3.97
CA ASN A 440 -32.20 9.10 2.60
C ASN A 440 -32.33 10.21 1.54
N VAL A 441 -32.73 11.42 1.95
CA VAL A 441 -32.84 12.59 1.07
C VAL A 441 -31.51 13.36 1.12
N HIS A 442 -30.84 13.46 -0.02
CA HIS A 442 -29.60 14.24 -0.12
C HIS A 442 -29.91 15.74 -0.14
N MET A 443 -29.10 16.51 0.58
CA MET A 443 -29.17 17.96 0.68
C MET A 443 -28.38 18.67 -0.40
N ALA A 444 -27.27 18.06 -0.81
CA ALA A 444 -26.38 18.56 -1.84
C ALA A 444 -25.78 17.38 -2.57
N GLU A 445 -25.55 17.55 -3.87
CA GLU A 445 -24.82 16.60 -4.67
C GLU A 445 -23.99 17.33 -5.73
N GLY A 446 -22.99 16.64 -6.24
CA GLY A 446 -22.11 17.19 -7.25
C GLY A 446 -21.26 16.14 -7.94
N ALA A 447 -20.53 16.60 -8.94
CA ALA A 447 -19.64 15.76 -9.73
C ALA A 447 -18.33 16.46 -10.06
N HIS A 448 -17.24 15.70 -10.08
CA HIS A 448 -15.91 16.19 -10.45
C HIS A 448 -15.28 15.26 -11.47
N LEU A 449 -14.98 15.78 -12.67
CA LEU A 449 -14.26 15.04 -13.70
C LEU A 449 -12.76 15.19 -13.48
N VAL A 450 -12.02 14.07 -13.50
CA VAL A 450 -10.56 14.10 -13.52
C VAL A 450 -10.09 14.11 -14.96
N GLU A 451 -9.35 15.15 -15.33
CA GLU A 451 -8.65 15.21 -16.61
C GLU A 451 -7.34 14.42 -16.54
N GLY A 452 -7.12 13.55 -17.52
CA GLY A 452 -5.89 12.78 -17.67
C GLY A 452 -5.68 11.70 -16.62
N ILE A 453 -4.43 11.24 -16.52
CA ILE A 453 -3.99 10.27 -15.52
C ILE A 453 -3.46 11.05 -14.32
N ARG A 454 -3.74 10.58 -13.11
CA ARG A 454 -3.22 11.17 -11.86
C ARG A 454 -2.73 10.08 -10.92
N PRO A 455 -1.83 10.39 -9.96
CA PRO A 455 -1.22 9.42 -9.05
C PRO A 455 -2.19 8.85 -7.98
N GLY A 456 -3.46 9.24 -8.01
CA GLY A 456 -4.50 8.68 -7.14
C GLY A 456 -4.78 9.49 -5.87
N SER A 457 -4.37 10.75 -5.78
CA SER A 457 -4.83 11.71 -4.77
C SER A 457 -5.67 12.80 -5.41
N ILE A 458 -6.83 13.12 -4.81
CA ILE A 458 -7.83 14.00 -5.39
C ILE A 458 -8.35 14.96 -4.33
N LYS A 459 -8.42 16.24 -4.71
CA LYS A 459 -9.05 17.30 -3.93
C LYS A 459 -10.16 17.94 -4.76
N ILE A 460 -11.37 17.95 -4.19
CA ILE A 460 -12.57 18.50 -4.80
C ILE A 460 -13.00 19.72 -3.99
N ASP A 461 -13.18 20.82 -4.70
CA ASP A 461 -13.88 22.00 -4.23
C ASP A 461 -15.38 21.78 -4.41
N LEU A 462 -16.11 21.60 -3.30
CA LEU A 462 -17.51 21.22 -3.34
C LEU A 462 -18.39 22.33 -3.91
N GLU A 463 -18.05 23.60 -3.69
CA GLU A 463 -18.79 24.73 -4.26
C GLU A 463 -18.65 24.83 -5.78
N LYS A 464 -17.52 24.40 -6.33
CA LYS A 464 -17.31 24.38 -7.80
C LYS A 464 -17.91 23.17 -8.49
N SER A 465 -18.19 22.11 -7.74
CA SER A 465 -18.66 20.82 -8.28
C SER A 465 -20.12 20.50 -7.96
N VAL A 466 -20.78 21.32 -7.12
CA VAL A 466 -22.18 21.15 -6.73
C VAL A 466 -23.14 21.42 -7.89
N VAL A 467 -24.25 20.70 -7.92
CA VAL A 467 -25.41 21.05 -8.73
C VAL A 467 -26.24 22.09 -7.97
N GLY A 468 -26.28 23.33 -8.47
CA GLY A 468 -27.00 24.43 -7.83
C GLY A 468 -26.16 25.15 -6.78
N THR A 469 -26.72 25.39 -5.58
CA THR A 469 -26.04 26.13 -4.50
C THR A 469 -25.72 25.22 -3.33
N LEU A 470 -24.47 25.25 -2.85
CA LEU A 470 -24.05 24.47 -1.70
C LEU A 470 -24.39 25.21 -0.39
N ASN A 471 -25.38 24.71 0.35
CA ASN A 471 -25.76 25.23 1.67
C ASN A 471 -25.71 24.11 2.71
N LEU A 472 -24.59 24.01 3.44
CA LEU A 472 -24.40 22.99 4.47
C LEU A 472 -24.68 23.54 5.87
N PRO A 473 -25.48 22.85 6.70
CA PRO A 473 -25.81 23.30 8.04
C PRO A 473 -24.62 23.15 8.99
N THR A 474 -24.48 24.12 9.89
CA THR A 474 -23.56 24.05 11.03
C THR A 474 -24.17 23.30 12.20
N GLY A 475 -23.33 22.61 12.99
CA GLY A 475 -23.68 21.94 14.25
C GLY A 475 -24.56 20.69 14.13
N LYS A 476 -24.84 20.21 12.91
CA LYS A 476 -25.62 18.98 12.67
C LYS A 476 -24.73 17.89 12.08
N PRO A 477 -24.82 16.63 12.54
CA PRO A 477 -24.14 15.51 11.91
C PRO A 477 -24.63 15.30 10.47
N LEU A 478 -23.66 15.18 9.56
CA LEU A 478 -23.87 14.95 8.14
C LEU A 478 -23.14 13.68 7.71
N VAL A 479 -23.65 13.05 6.65
CA VAL A 479 -23.01 11.93 5.98
C VAL A 479 -22.63 12.36 4.57
N LEU A 480 -21.37 12.19 4.19
CA LEU A 480 -20.90 12.35 2.83
C LEU A 480 -20.75 10.97 2.19
N GLU A 481 -21.41 10.74 1.06
CA GLU A 481 -21.24 9.57 0.21
C GLU A 481 -20.40 9.97 -1.01
N LEU A 482 -19.38 9.18 -1.34
CA LEU A 482 -18.47 9.39 -2.46
C LEU A 482 -18.35 8.11 -3.29
N GLY A 483 -18.55 8.24 -4.60
CA GLY A 483 -18.32 7.16 -5.56
C GLY A 483 -17.54 7.63 -6.79
N ALA A 484 -17.02 6.70 -7.56
CA ALA A 484 -16.37 6.93 -8.84
C ALA A 484 -17.13 6.22 -9.97
N GLU A 485 -17.39 6.95 -11.04
CA GLU A 485 -17.86 6.42 -12.32
C GLU A 485 -16.71 6.47 -13.32
N ARG A 486 -16.39 5.33 -13.92
CA ARG A 486 -15.31 5.18 -14.90
C ARG A 486 -15.92 4.86 -16.25
N VAL A 487 -15.68 5.72 -17.23
CA VAL A 487 -16.28 5.61 -18.58
C VAL A 487 -15.17 5.49 -19.62
N HIS A 488 -15.24 4.46 -20.46
CA HIS A 488 -14.33 4.35 -21.60
C HIS A 488 -14.91 5.15 -22.79
N PRO A 489 -14.22 6.20 -23.28
CA PRO A 489 -14.80 7.17 -24.21
C PRO A 489 -15.11 6.57 -25.61
N ARG A 490 -14.51 5.42 -25.94
CA ARG A 490 -14.73 4.73 -27.23
C ARG A 490 -15.62 3.49 -27.15
N GLU A 491 -15.68 2.86 -25.98
CA GLU A 491 -16.44 1.61 -25.79
C GLU A 491 -17.77 1.90 -25.09
N PHE A 492 -17.95 3.13 -24.56
CA PHE A 492 -19.08 3.57 -23.74
C PHE A 492 -19.34 2.68 -22.52
N LYS A 493 -18.38 1.82 -22.17
CA LYS A 493 -18.45 0.96 -21.01
C LYS A 493 -18.34 1.80 -19.75
N ARG A 494 -19.30 1.61 -18.85
CA ARG A 494 -19.39 2.31 -17.56
C ARG A 494 -19.17 1.34 -16.42
N LEU A 495 -18.32 1.71 -15.48
CA LEU A 495 -18.01 0.94 -14.28
C LEU A 495 -18.12 1.85 -13.07
N ASN A 496 -18.85 1.41 -12.04
CA ASN A 496 -19.05 2.18 -10.82
C ASN A 496 -18.28 1.55 -9.66
N SER A 497 -17.65 2.37 -8.84
CA SER A 497 -17.10 1.93 -7.56
C SER A 497 -18.20 1.63 -6.55
N LYS A 498 -17.87 0.85 -5.52
CA LYS A 498 -18.65 0.85 -4.28
C LYS A 498 -18.57 2.27 -3.67
N PRO A 499 -19.68 2.83 -3.19
CA PRO A 499 -19.66 4.13 -2.52
C PRO A 499 -18.96 3.99 -1.15
N ALA A 500 -18.18 5.01 -0.80
CA ALA A 500 -17.61 5.19 0.53
C ALA A 500 -18.42 6.26 1.28
N LYS A 501 -18.53 6.12 2.60
CA LYS A 501 -19.24 7.08 3.45
C LYS A 501 -18.35 7.56 4.59
N ILE A 502 -18.41 8.85 4.88
CA ILE A 502 -17.86 9.43 6.12
C ILE A 502 -18.94 10.23 6.84
N ARG A 503 -18.83 10.28 8.16
CA ARG A 503 -19.61 11.18 9.01
C ARG A 503 -18.78 12.42 9.29
N PHE A 504 -19.39 13.59 9.30
CA PHE A 504 -18.72 14.84 9.66
C PHE A 504 -19.71 15.84 10.23
N VAL A 505 -19.20 16.86 10.91
CA VAL A 505 -19.97 17.99 11.44
C VAL A 505 -19.25 19.29 11.13
N ILE A 506 -20.00 20.30 10.70
CA ILE A 506 -19.43 21.65 10.52
C ILE A 506 -19.61 22.40 11.83
N GLN A 507 -18.57 22.43 12.67
CA GLN A 507 -18.63 23.15 13.94
C GLN A 507 -18.65 24.68 13.70
N PRO A 508 -19.54 25.44 14.36
CA PRO A 508 -19.57 26.90 14.27
C PRO A 508 -18.23 27.51 14.68
N GLY A 509 -17.67 28.40 13.86
CA GLY A 509 -16.41 29.10 14.16
C GLY A 509 -15.15 28.20 14.18
N PHE A 510 -15.25 26.94 13.78
CA PHE A 510 -14.12 26.02 13.79
C PHE A 510 -13.13 26.30 12.66
N ASN A 511 -11.85 26.36 13.02
CA ASN A 511 -10.76 26.51 12.06
C ASN A 511 -10.16 25.14 11.71
N TYR A 512 -10.34 24.73 10.45
CA TYR A 512 -9.79 23.49 9.92
C TYR A 512 -8.32 23.62 9.50
N GLU A 513 -7.85 24.83 9.25
CA GLU A 513 -6.48 25.07 8.83
C GLU A 513 -5.56 25.06 10.05
N ALA A 514 -4.51 24.24 9.97
CA ALA A 514 -3.45 24.29 10.96
C ALA A 514 -2.73 25.64 10.93
N ARG A 515 -2.08 25.97 12.05
CA ARG A 515 -1.24 27.17 12.12
C ARG A 515 -0.11 27.08 11.12
N HIS A 516 0.36 28.24 10.66
CA HIS A 516 1.59 28.29 9.88
C HIS A 516 2.76 27.78 10.74
N ASN A 517 3.52 26.82 10.22
CA ASN A 517 4.63 26.15 10.89
C ASN A 517 4.24 25.50 12.24
N PRO A 518 3.39 24.47 12.24
CA PRO A 518 2.99 23.79 13.47
C PRO A 518 4.19 23.05 14.08
N GLU A 519 4.46 23.27 15.36
CA GLU A 519 5.41 22.47 16.12
C GLU A 519 4.67 21.26 16.71
N ILE A 520 5.10 20.05 16.33
CA ILE A 520 4.54 18.80 16.81
C ILE A 520 5.43 18.26 17.93
N LYS A 521 4.83 18.03 19.10
CA LYS A 521 5.45 17.39 20.24
C LYS A 521 5.11 15.91 20.24
N VAL A 522 6.09 15.05 20.49
CA VAL A 522 5.82 13.63 20.72
C VAL A 522 5.70 13.40 22.22
N ILE A 523 4.63 12.72 22.63
CA ILE A 523 4.35 12.37 24.02
C ILE A 523 4.45 10.85 24.13
N TYR A 524 5.40 10.35 24.92
CA TYR A 524 5.54 8.92 25.18
C TYR A 524 4.85 8.54 26.50
N PRO A 525 4.32 7.31 26.60
CA PRO A 525 3.79 6.80 27.86
C PRO A 525 4.93 6.60 28.88
N GLU A 526 4.59 6.60 30.17
CA GLU A 526 5.53 6.35 31.27
C GLU A 526 5.92 4.86 31.32
N ARG A 527 6.76 4.42 30.38
CA ARG A 527 7.30 3.05 30.33
C ARG A 527 8.83 3.07 30.34
N PRO A 528 9.49 2.05 30.95
CA PRO A 528 10.95 1.97 30.98
C PRO A 528 11.61 2.01 29.59
N GLU A 529 10.94 1.46 28.57
CA GLU A 529 11.44 1.43 27.20
C GLU A 529 11.56 2.83 26.57
N PHE A 530 10.76 3.80 27.06
CA PHE A 530 10.72 5.18 26.54
C PHE A 530 11.32 6.21 27.49
N GLU A 531 11.90 5.81 28.63
CA GLU A 531 12.39 6.72 29.67
C GLU A 531 13.38 7.77 29.14
N LYS A 532 14.23 7.38 28.17
CA LYS A 532 15.22 8.30 27.56
C LYS A 532 14.63 9.29 26.55
N LEU A 533 13.38 9.09 26.13
CA LEU A 533 12.71 9.91 25.12
C LEU A 533 11.86 11.02 25.73
N ASN A 534 11.38 10.81 26.96
CA ASN A 534 10.59 11.76 27.76
C ASN A 534 11.42 12.92 28.33
#